data_AF-A0A2T4BGG0-F1
#
_entry.id   AF-A0A2T4BGG0-F1
#
_cell.length_a   1.000
_cell.length_b   1.000
_cell.length_c   1.000
_cell.angle_alpha   90.00
_cell.angle_beta   90.00
_cell.angle_gamma   90.00
#
_symmetry.space_group_name_H-M   'P 1'
#
loop_
_entity.id
_entity.type
_entity.pdbx_description
1 polymer ?
#
loop_
_entity_poly.entity_id
_entity_poly.type
_entity_poly.pdbx_seq_one_letter_code
_entity_poly.pdbx_strand_id
1 'polypeptide(L)'
;MQDTEEKGSVQCIIETPLRLLTREAVRRGASYLHPVQEAKPLLQPSTLSSEELELLSHYITHTSRAIPSDADELYALHVGIPNLAFGSRPVMGSMLALSAVCKCYDIVRHSRAPLERLEEINGLFVLADRHHRTSLHQIQAALHDDHFDTVLANAPLMVLYALAGHSARVLLAKKARRSGKILSNEMFPLQSQWITSIRAAYVAYVGVHNSSSPCSDFGNIIPNSPCAVKDDSASHTAALSGGNLYPPEDGPSEGTRRLLLPIVSATYGAALEKLNARAQTVWIGEGDLNIHARSLPNSELHACLASLKLLDELFTTVFAPNQSSHELPPPASSTSNFQLNGLEKASPWLRRYLARVTSATPSKLWRRTIMAFLNRVPLEYLQLVQSALDHMPVATHQTDSGSLDKPIPLGTAQQLAMNIFSHWLVLVMLLDGVWWIGSIGQWELGRVLSFAEAQRWTLEPAETGESWWPESMYAVQKAIAEPLE
;
A
#
# COMPACT_ATOMS: atom_id res chain seq x y z
N MET A 1 -10.41 -29.82 35.26
CA MET A 1 -9.79 -30.41 34.06
C MET A 1 -10.59 -29.93 32.87
N GLN A 2 -10.41 -28.66 32.51
CA GLN A 2 -11.06 -27.95 31.40
C GLN A 2 -10.35 -26.59 31.39
N ASP A 3 -9.32 -26.43 30.56
CA ASP A 3 -8.60 -25.15 30.36
C ASP A 3 -7.59 -25.23 29.18
N THR A 4 -7.99 -25.81 28.04
CA THR A 4 -7.04 -26.01 26.91
C THR A 4 -7.58 -25.72 25.50
N GLU A 5 -8.77 -25.14 25.32
CA GLU A 5 -9.29 -24.88 23.96
C GLU A 5 -9.45 -23.39 23.58
N GLU A 6 -9.13 -22.43 24.45
CA GLU A 6 -9.48 -21.02 24.21
C GLU A 6 -8.36 -20.16 23.57
N LYS A 7 -7.14 -20.72 23.38
CA LYS A 7 -6.00 -20.00 22.76
C LYS A 7 -5.95 -20.06 21.22
N GLY A 8 -6.80 -20.85 20.57
CA GLY A 8 -6.69 -21.14 19.13
C GLY A 8 -7.26 -20.08 18.18
N SER A 9 -8.10 -19.15 18.64
CA SER A 9 -8.92 -18.31 17.73
C SER A 9 -8.27 -16.95 17.38
N VAL A 10 -7.62 -16.29 18.35
CA VAL A 10 -6.83 -15.05 18.10
C VAL A 10 -5.60 -15.34 17.22
N GLN A 11 -5.07 -16.56 17.35
CA GLN A 11 -3.95 -17.08 16.58
C GLN A 11 -4.22 -17.11 15.07
N CYS A 12 -5.46 -17.33 14.63
CA CYS A 12 -5.81 -17.43 13.21
C CYS A 12 -5.90 -16.06 12.50
N ILE A 13 -6.31 -15.01 13.21
CA ILE A 13 -6.57 -13.67 12.65
C ILE A 13 -5.26 -12.89 12.42
N ILE A 14 -4.24 -13.13 13.25
CA ILE A 14 -2.94 -12.45 13.19
C ILE A 14 -1.87 -13.30 12.48
N GLU A 15 -1.92 -14.64 12.57
CA GLU A 15 -0.96 -15.49 11.85
C GLU A 15 -1.19 -15.51 10.32
N THR A 16 -2.42 -15.37 9.84
CA THR A 16 -2.72 -15.47 8.40
C THR A 16 -2.11 -14.33 7.57
N PRO A 17 -2.18 -13.04 8.00
CA PRO A 17 -1.46 -11.93 7.36
C PRO A 17 0.07 -12.07 7.44
N LEU A 18 0.57 -12.69 8.51
CA LEU A 18 1.99 -12.89 8.75
C LEU A 18 2.56 -14.07 7.96
N ARG A 19 1.81 -15.16 7.77
CA ARG A 19 2.17 -16.29 6.90
C ARG A 19 2.25 -15.86 5.42
N LEU A 20 1.48 -14.86 5.00
CA LEU A 20 1.62 -14.21 3.69
C LEU A 20 2.96 -13.47 3.55
N LEU A 21 3.48 -12.89 4.64
CA LEU A 21 4.83 -12.29 4.68
C LEU A 21 5.94 -13.36 4.77
N THR A 22 5.70 -14.51 5.43
CA THR A 22 6.70 -15.58 5.62
C THR A 22 6.90 -16.47 4.39
N ARG A 23 5.85 -16.72 3.57
CA ARG A 23 6.00 -17.49 2.31
C ARG A 23 6.99 -16.84 1.34
N GLU A 24 7.10 -15.53 1.37
CA GLU A 24 7.99 -14.74 0.51
C GLU A 24 9.43 -14.68 1.05
N ALA A 25 9.62 -14.72 2.38
CA ALA A 25 10.94 -14.82 3.02
C ALA A 25 11.61 -16.18 2.74
N VAL A 26 10.83 -17.27 2.69
CA VAL A 26 11.34 -18.62 2.36
C VAL A 26 11.71 -18.73 0.88
N ARG A 27 11.02 -18.02 -0.02
CA ARG A 27 11.30 -18.05 -1.47
C ARG A 27 12.63 -17.37 -1.83
N ARG A 28 13.15 -16.47 -0.98
CA ARG A 28 14.50 -15.88 -1.11
C ARG A 28 15.63 -16.73 -0.48
N GLY A 29 15.33 -17.88 0.14
CA GLY A 29 16.26 -18.62 1.00
C GLY A 29 16.70 -20.01 0.53
N ALA A 30 16.43 -20.42 -0.72
CA ALA A 30 16.89 -21.71 -1.24
C ALA A 30 18.30 -21.65 -1.83
N SER A 31 19.28 -21.17 -1.05
CA SER A 31 20.71 -21.47 -1.20
C SER A 31 21.44 -20.99 0.06
N TYR A 32 22.19 -21.93 0.67
CA TYR A 32 23.02 -21.79 1.89
C TYR A 32 22.30 -21.97 3.24
N LEU A 33 22.14 -23.24 3.64
CA LEU A 33 21.96 -23.65 5.03
C LEU A 33 23.33 -24.06 5.60
N HIS A 34 23.77 -23.36 6.65
CA HIS A 34 24.63 -23.93 7.70
C HIS A 34 24.12 -23.41 9.06
N PRO A 35 24.10 -24.26 10.12
CA PRO A 35 23.42 -23.94 11.36
C PRO A 35 24.29 -23.05 12.25
N VAL A 36 23.73 -21.96 12.76
CA VAL A 36 24.35 -21.15 13.82
C VAL A 36 23.71 -21.52 15.16
N GLN A 37 24.59 -21.87 16.09
CA GLN A 37 24.35 -22.37 17.43
C GLN A 37 23.79 -21.26 18.34
N GLU A 38 22.77 -21.57 19.12
CA GLU A 38 22.08 -20.65 20.03
C GLU A 38 22.99 -20.12 21.14
N ALA A 39 23.15 -18.80 21.20
CA ALA A 39 23.66 -18.10 22.37
C ALA A 39 22.65 -17.03 22.80
N LYS A 40 22.19 -17.11 24.06
CA LYS A 40 21.31 -16.12 24.73
C LYS A 40 21.94 -14.72 24.69
N PRO A 41 21.28 -13.67 24.18
CA PRO A 41 21.81 -12.32 24.29
C PRO A 41 21.33 -11.65 25.59
N LEU A 42 22.29 -11.23 26.40
CA LEU A 42 22.11 -10.21 27.45
C LEU A 42 21.72 -8.87 26.80
N LEU A 43 20.72 -8.19 27.36
CA LEU A 43 20.24 -6.87 26.94
C LEU A 43 21.33 -5.79 27.11
N GLN A 44 22.13 -5.54 26.08
CA GLN A 44 22.92 -4.29 25.99
C GLN A 44 22.07 -3.18 25.35
N PRO A 45 22.20 -1.91 25.78
CA PRO A 45 21.68 -0.77 25.04
C PRO A 45 22.29 -0.76 23.65
N SER A 46 21.46 -0.84 22.62
CA SER A 46 21.93 -0.82 21.23
C SER A 46 22.33 0.60 20.88
N THR A 47 23.64 0.87 20.83
CA THR A 47 24.17 2.15 20.34
C THR A 47 23.99 2.20 18.82
N LEU A 48 23.42 3.28 18.31
CA LEU A 48 23.29 3.51 16.87
C LEU A 48 24.68 3.71 16.26
N SER A 49 24.91 3.12 15.09
CA SER A 49 26.08 3.38 14.25
C SER A 49 26.06 4.81 13.68
N SER A 50 27.18 5.26 13.12
CA SER A 50 27.28 6.59 12.49
C SER A 50 26.26 6.77 11.35
N GLU A 51 26.04 5.74 10.53
CA GLU A 51 25.07 5.77 9.44
C GLU A 51 23.63 5.86 9.97
N GLU A 52 23.30 5.07 11.00
CA GLU A 52 21.98 5.11 11.64
C GLU A 52 21.73 6.45 12.34
N LEU A 53 22.75 7.08 12.91
CA LEU A 53 22.65 8.41 13.51
C LEU A 53 22.39 9.49 12.45
N GLU A 54 23.03 9.39 11.28
CA GLU A 54 22.76 10.29 10.15
C GLU A 54 21.31 10.12 9.65
N LEU A 55 20.84 8.88 9.53
CA LEU A 55 19.45 8.59 9.16
C LEU A 55 18.45 9.07 10.21
N LEU A 56 18.75 8.96 11.50
CA LEU A 56 17.94 9.51 12.58
C LEU A 56 17.84 11.04 12.45
N SER A 57 18.98 11.71 12.24
CA SER A 57 19.04 13.16 12.02
C SER A 57 18.21 13.56 10.79
N HIS A 58 18.34 12.81 9.69
CA HIS A 58 17.56 13.02 8.47
C HIS A 58 16.06 12.84 8.72
N TYR A 59 15.65 11.85 9.53
CA TYR A 59 14.25 11.63 9.86
C TYR A 59 13.66 12.82 10.62
N ILE A 60 14.35 13.27 11.66
CA ILE A 60 13.90 14.35 12.53
C ILE A 60 13.84 15.67 11.76
N THR A 61 14.86 15.98 10.97
CA THR A 61 14.96 17.28 10.29
C THR A 61 14.18 17.35 8.98
N HIS A 62 13.97 16.22 8.31
CA HIS A 62 13.38 16.17 6.97
C HIS A 62 12.19 15.21 6.86
N THR A 63 12.40 13.90 6.98
CA THR A 63 11.37 12.88 6.63
C THR A 63 10.07 13.04 7.41
N SER A 64 10.14 13.31 8.71
CA SER A 64 8.96 13.49 9.58
C SER A 64 8.11 14.72 9.23
N ARG A 65 8.67 15.68 8.48
CA ARG A 65 8.01 16.92 8.07
C ARG A 65 7.49 16.88 6.63
N ALA A 66 7.97 15.94 5.83
CA ALA A 66 7.63 15.83 4.41
C ALA A 66 6.31 15.07 4.15
N ILE A 67 5.76 14.38 5.16
CA ILE A 67 4.60 13.47 5.04
C ILE A 67 3.27 14.04 5.59
N PRO A 68 3.27 14.72 6.76
CA PRO A 68 2.05 15.19 7.40
C PRO A 68 1.18 16.08 6.51
N SER A 69 -0.15 15.96 6.66
CA SER A 69 -1.09 16.93 6.09
C SER A 69 -1.51 18.05 7.04
N ASP A 70 -1.42 17.81 8.34
CA ASP A 70 -1.86 18.75 9.36
C ASP A 70 -1.03 18.64 10.65
N ALA A 71 -1.41 19.42 11.67
CA ALA A 71 -0.70 19.50 12.93
C ALA A 71 -0.72 18.19 13.73
N ASP A 72 -1.80 17.40 13.65
CA ASP A 72 -1.91 16.13 14.38
C ASP A 72 -0.98 15.07 13.80
N GLU A 73 -0.93 14.97 12.47
CA GLU A 73 0.00 14.08 11.78
C GLU A 73 1.44 14.55 11.94
N LEU A 74 1.68 15.86 11.95
CA LEU A 74 3.00 16.41 12.22
C LEU A 74 3.44 16.03 13.63
N TYR A 75 2.57 16.18 14.63
CA TYR A 75 2.87 15.73 15.98
C TYR A 75 3.18 14.23 16.01
N ALA A 76 2.35 13.40 15.38
CA ALA A 76 2.54 11.95 15.37
C ALA A 76 3.90 11.55 14.77
N LEU A 77 4.27 12.10 13.61
CA LEU A 77 5.50 11.74 12.89
C LEU A 77 6.75 12.45 13.41
N HIS A 78 6.63 13.68 13.90
CA HIS A 78 7.78 14.50 14.33
C HIS A 78 8.10 14.38 15.82
N VAL A 79 7.11 14.03 16.66
CA VAL A 79 7.26 13.96 18.12
C VAL A 79 6.87 12.58 18.66
N GLY A 80 5.65 12.12 18.39
CA GLY A 80 5.10 10.89 18.96
C GLY A 80 5.92 9.64 18.61
N ILE A 81 6.11 9.37 17.32
CA ILE A 81 6.86 8.23 16.81
C ILE A 81 8.33 8.26 17.24
N PRO A 82 9.08 9.37 17.11
CA PRO A 82 10.45 9.45 17.61
C PRO A 82 10.58 9.13 19.10
N ASN A 83 9.68 9.65 19.95
CA ASN A 83 9.69 9.36 21.38
C ASN A 83 9.45 7.87 21.66
N LEU A 84 8.53 7.22 20.93
CA LEU A 84 8.34 5.78 21.01
C LEU A 84 9.57 5.00 20.50
N ALA A 85 10.22 5.48 19.44
CA ALA A 85 11.38 4.83 18.84
C ALA A 85 12.56 4.71 19.80
N PHE A 86 12.81 5.72 20.65
CA PHE A 86 13.88 5.65 21.64
C PHE A 86 13.69 4.54 22.69
N GLY A 87 12.43 4.13 22.94
CA GLY A 87 12.10 3.01 23.82
C GLY A 87 11.85 1.69 23.10
N SER A 88 11.79 1.68 21.76
CA SER A 88 11.35 0.52 20.98
C SER A 88 12.22 0.30 19.75
N ARG A 89 13.06 -0.74 19.82
CA ARG A 89 13.93 -1.18 18.71
C ARG A 89 13.20 -1.38 17.37
N PRO A 90 12.05 -2.08 17.30
CA PRO A 90 11.35 -2.22 16.03
C PRO A 90 10.86 -0.87 15.49
N VAL A 91 10.33 0.01 16.34
CA VAL A 91 9.89 1.35 15.89
C VAL A 91 11.09 2.16 15.37
N MET A 92 12.23 2.14 16.06
CA MET A 92 13.48 2.75 15.58
C MET A 92 13.90 2.16 14.23
N GLY A 93 13.87 0.84 14.09
CA GLY A 93 14.17 0.17 12.82
C GLY A 93 13.28 0.66 11.67
N SER A 94 11.96 0.69 11.86
CA SER A 94 11.03 1.17 10.81
C SER A 94 11.24 2.65 10.49
N MET A 95 11.57 3.47 11.49
CA MET A 95 11.87 4.88 11.32
C MET A 95 13.14 5.10 10.48
N LEU A 96 14.22 4.36 10.78
CA LEU A 96 15.46 4.39 10.03
C LEU A 96 15.28 3.86 8.60
N ALA A 97 14.50 2.79 8.41
CA ALA A 97 14.16 2.27 7.09
C ALA A 97 13.45 3.31 6.23
N LEU A 98 12.44 3.99 6.78
CA LEU A 98 11.72 5.07 6.10
C LEU A 98 12.65 6.26 5.78
N SER A 99 13.53 6.64 6.72
CA SER A 99 14.49 7.72 6.49
C SER A 99 15.48 7.40 5.38
N ALA A 100 15.97 6.16 5.32
CA ALA A 100 16.89 5.71 4.28
C ALA A 100 16.25 5.78 2.88
N VAL A 101 15.01 5.31 2.72
CA VAL A 101 14.31 5.42 1.41
C VAL A 101 13.94 6.86 1.07
N CYS A 102 13.63 7.71 2.05
CA CYS A 102 13.46 9.15 1.84
C CYS A 102 14.75 9.76 1.30
N LYS A 103 15.90 9.49 1.94
CA LYS A 103 17.21 9.97 1.50
C LYS A 103 17.56 9.45 0.10
N CYS A 104 17.26 8.19 -0.23
CA CYS A 104 17.37 7.68 -1.60
C CYS A 104 16.55 8.52 -2.56
N TYR A 105 15.27 8.76 -2.24
CA TYR A 105 14.38 9.56 -3.06
C TYR A 105 14.92 10.97 -3.28
N ASP A 106 15.45 11.61 -2.24
CA ASP A 106 16.02 12.96 -2.32
C ASP A 106 17.25 13.01 -3.21
N ILE A 107 18.16 12.02 -3.09
CA ILE A 107 19.30 11.89 -4.00
C ILE A 107 18.81 11.71 -5.43
N VAL A 108 17.86 10.80 -5.67
CA VAL A 108 17.35 10.52 -7.01
C VAL A 108 16.63 11.74 -7.60
N ARG A 109 15.83 12.47 -6.82
CA ARG A 109 15.02 13.60 -7.30
C ARG A 109 15.84 14.88 -7.45
N HIS A 110 16.66 15.22 -6.46
CA HIS A 110 17.28 16.55 -6.34
C HIS A 110 18.77 16.59 -6.68
N SER A 111 19.48 15.45 -6.73
CA SER A 111 20.88 15.45 -7.18
C SER A 111 20.98 15.83 -8.66
N ARG A 112 22.04 16.57 -9.02
CA ARG A 112 22.37 16.89 -10.42
C ARG A 112 22.77 15.64 -11.21
N ALA A 113 23.46 14.70 -10.56
CA ALA A 113 23.94 13.46 -11.16
C ALA A 113 23.59 12.25 -10.28
N PRO A 114 22.29 11.87 -10.17
CA PRO A 114 21.86 10.77 -9.29
C PRO A 114 22.49 9.42 -9.69
N LEU A 115 22.75 9.24 -10.99
CA LEU A 115 23.34 8.01 -11.54
C LEU A 115 24.86 7.88 -11.31
N GLU A 116 25.51 8.89 -10.73
CA GLU A 116 26.89 8.80 -10.25
C GLU A 116 26.94 8.34 -8.79
N ARG A 117 25.81 8.44 -8.07
CA ARG A 117 25.66 8.07 -6.65
C ARG A 117 24.97 6.71 -6.48
N LEU A 118 25.07 5.82 -7.49
CA LEU A 118 24.37 4.52 -7.46
C LEU A 118 24.83 3.64 -6.29
N GLU A 119 26.12 3.68 -5.94
CA GLU A 119 26.66 2.91 -4.81
C GLU A 119 26.05 3.37 -3.48
N GLU A 120 25.96 4.68 -3.26
CA GLU A 120 25.31 5.26 -2.07
C GLU A 120 23.82 4.92 -2.01
N ILE A 121 23.12 5.07 -3.15
CA ILE A 121 21.69 4.73 -3.24
C ILE A 121 21.48 3.23 -2.95
N ASN A 122 22.35 2.36 -3.48
CA ASN A 122 22.28 0.93 -3.22
C ASN A 122 22.53 0.62 -1.74
N GLY A 123 23.56 1.23 -1.14
CA GLY A 123 23.85 1.10 0.30
C GLY A 123 22.66 1.51 1.17
N LEU A 124 22.00 2.62 0.84
CA LEU A 124 20.79 3.07 1.53
C LEU A 124 19.61 2.10 1.36
N PHE A 125 19.38 1.55 0.16
CA PHE A 125 18.34 0.53 -0.03
C PHE A 125 18.61 -0.74 0.78
N VAL A 126 19.85 -1.24 0.77
CA VAL A 126 20.25 -2.42 1.56
C VAL A 126 20.05 -2.16 3.05
N LEU A 127 20.42 -0.97 3.53
CA LEU A 127 20.23 -0.56 4.91
C LEU A 127 18.74 -0.48 5.28
N ALA A 128 17.92 0.10 4.40
CA ALA A 128 16.48 0.20 4.60
C ALA A 128 15.81 -1.18 4.65
N ASP A 129 16.12 -2.05 3.69
CA ASP A 129 15.59 -3.42 3.62
C ASP A 129 15.99 -4.23 4.87
N ARG A 130 17.24 -4.07 5.35
CA ARG A 130 17.73 -4.71 6.58
C ARG A 130 16.92 -4.26 7.80
N HIS A 131 16.74 -2.95 7.98
CA HIS A 131 15.99 -2.40 9.10
C HIS A 131 14.52 -2.78 9.07
N HIS A 132 13.89 -2.72 7.90
CA HIS A 132 12.50 -3.14 7.70
C HIS A 132 12.30 -4.59 8.09
N ARG A 133 13.12 -5.50 7.56
CA ARG A 133 13.02 -6.95 7.85
C ARG A 133 13.27 -7.25 9.33
N THR A 134 14.25 -6.58 9.95
CA THR A 134 14.57 -6.76 11.37
C THR A 134 13.42 -6.29 12.25
N SER A 135 12.87 -5.11 11.95
CA SER A 135 11.71 -4.56 12.65
C SER A 135 10.51 -5.51 12.55
N LEU A 136 10.21 -6.01 11.35
CA LEU A 136 9.11 -6.95 11.13
C LEU A 136 9.23 -8.23 11.98
N HIS A 137 10.42 -8.83 12.03
CA HIS A 137 10.67 -10.00 12.88
C HIS A 137 10.52 -9.69 14.38
N GLN A 138 10.95 -8.51 14.81
CA GLN A 138 10.82 -8.10 16.22
C GLN A 138 9.37 -7.81 16.61
N ILE A 139 8.58 -7.20 15.72
CA ILE A 139 7.15 -6.97 15.94
C ILE A 139 6.41 -8.31 16.02
N GLN A 140 6.75 -9.27 15.15
CA GLN A 140 6.19 -10.63 15.20
C GLN A 140 6.38 -11.29 16.56
N ALA A 141 7.56 -11.13 17.16
CA ALA A 141 7.82 -11.61 18.50
C ALA A 141 7.03 -10.82 19.56
N ALA A 142 7.00 -9.48 19.45
CA ALA A 142 6.36 -8.58 20.41
C ALA A 142 4.82 -8.63 20.44
N LEU A 143 4.17 -9.22 19.43
CA LEU A 143 2.73 -9.46 19.41
C LEU A 143 2.23 -10.31 20.59
N HIS A 144 3.13 -11.05 21.25
CA HIS A 144 2.81 -11.89 22.39
C HIS A 144 2.87 -11.13 23.74
N ASP A 145 3.45 -9.92 23.77
CA ASP A 145 3.87 -9.24 25.00
C ASP A 145 3.08 -7.94 25.30
N ASP A 146 1.85 -7.77 24.82
CA ASP A 146 0.98 -6.61 25.14
C ASP A 146 1.55 -5.21 24.72
N HIS A 147 2.56 -5.16 23.84
CA HIS A 147 3.20 -3.91 23.38
C HIS A 147 2.45 -3.22 22.23
N PHE A 148 1.18 -2.87 22.46
CA PHE A 148 0.28 -2.32 21.42
C PHE A 148 0.84 -1.06 20.74
N ASP A 149 1.35 -0.09 21.50
CA ASP A 149 1.91 1.16 20.92
C ASP A 149 3.06 0.88 19.93
N THR A 150 3.89 -0.13 20.20
CA THR A 150 4.97 -0.53 19.29
C THR A 150 4.42 -1.13 18.01
N VAL A 151 3.47 -2.06 18.10
CA VAL A 151 2.86 -2.71 16.92
C VAL A 151 2.13 -1.67 16.07
N LEU A 152 1.34 -0.83 16.73
CA LEU A 152 0.50 0.19 16.12
C LEU A 152 1.33 1.31 15.48
N ALA A 153 2.41 1.77 16.09
CA ALA A 153 3.31 2.77 15.48
C ALA A 153 4.07 2.22 14.27
N ASN A 154 4.41 0.93 14.29
CA ASN A 154 5.15 0.30 13.19
C ASN A 154 4.32 0.12 11.92
N ALA A 155 3.05 -0.27 12.04
CA ALA A 155 2.17 -0.53 10.90
C ALA A 155 2.18 0.60 9.83
N PRO A 156 1.94 1.88 10.17
CA PRO A 156 1.95 2.97 9.19
C PRO A 156 3.35 3.30 8.68
N LEU A 157 4.40 3.14 9.51
CA LEU A 157 5.79 3.30 9.05
C LEU A 157 6.17 2.25 8.00
N MET A 158 5.71 1.01 8.16
CA MET A 158 5.91 -0.05 7.17
C MET A 158 5.25 0.27 5.83
N VAL A 159 4.02 0.81 5.86
CA VAL A 159 3.31 1.24 4.64
C VAL A 159 4.06 2.37 3.94
N LEU A 160 4.44 3.40 4.71
CA LEU A 160 5.20 4.53 4.18
C LEU A 160 6.54 4.07 3.59
N TYR A 161 7.25 3.18 4.27
CA TYR A 161 8.49 2.59 3.77
C TYR A 161 8.27 1.82 2.47
N ALA A 162 7.26 0.95 2.40
CA ALA A 162 7.03 0.11 1.22
C ALA A 162 6.65 0.95 0.00
N LEU A 163 5.79 1.96 0.19
CA LEU A 163 5.40 2.90 -0.85
C LEU A 163 6.59 3.78 -1.28
N ALA A 164 7.26 4.45 -0.33
CA ALA A 164 8.39 5.33 -0.63
C ALA A 164 9.56 4.57 -1.29
N GLY A 165 9.87 3.38 -0.79
CA GLY A 165 10.92 2.52 -1.35
C GLY A 165 10.59 2.06 -2.76
N HIS A 166 9.32 1.75 -3.06
CA HIS A 166 8.90 1.42 -4.41
C HIS A 166 8.93 2.65 -5.33
N SER A 167 8.40 3.80 -4.88
CA SER A 167 8.44 5.08 -5.60
C SER A 167 9.87 5.51 -5.97
N ALA A 168 10.82 5.42 -5.03
CA ALA A 168 12.22 5.74 -5.24
C ALA A 168 12.88 4.82 -6.28
N ARG A 169 12.63 3.51 -6.22
CA ARG A 169 13.14 2.52 -7.19
C ARG A 169 12.54 2.75 -8.59
N VAL A 170 11.25 3.06 -8.67
CA VAL A 170 10.58 3.44 -9.94
C VAL A 170 11.21 4.68 -10.55
N LEU A 171 11.41 5.74 -9.75
CA LEU A 171 12.01 6.99 -10.21
C LEU A 171 13.45 6.76 -10.71
N LEU A 172 14.22 5.97 -9.97
CA LEU A 172 15.58 5.60 -10.36
C LEU A 172 15.59 4.80 -11.66
N ALA A 173 14.73 3.78 -11.78
CA ALA A 173 14.63 2.95 -12.99
C ALA A 173 14.26 3.78 -14.23
N LYS A 174 13.34 4.75 -14.09
CA LYS A 174 13.01 5.69 -15.17
C LYS A 174 14.22 6.53 -15.59
N LYS A 175 14.97 7.10 -14.64
CA LYS A 175 16.18 7.89 -14.93
C LYS A 175 17.28 7.05 -15.58
N ALA A 176 17.50 5.84 -15.10
CA ALA A 176 18.48 4.92 -15.65
C ALA A 176 18.12 4.51 -17.09
N ARG A 177 16.85 4.16 -17.35
CA ARG A 177 16.35 3.83 -18.69
C ARG A 177 16.59 4.96 -19.69
N ARG A 178 16.28 6.21 -19.33
CA ARG A 178 16.51 7.39 -20.18
C ARG A 178 17.99 7.64 -20.48
N SER A 179 18.87 7.27 -19.54
CA SER A 179 20.31 7.48 -19.67
C SER A 179 21.06 6.25 -20.21
N GLY A 180 20.34 5.18 -20.58
CA GLY A 180 20.95 3.90 -20.99
C GLY A 180 21.80 3.22 -19.92
N LYS A 181 21.67 3.59 -18.63
CA LYS A 181 22.45 2.98 -17.55
C LYS A 181 21.79 1.68 -17.06
N ILE A 182 22.65 0.72 -16.75
CA ILE A 182 22.28 -0.57 -16.17
C ILE A 182 22.18 -0.43 -14.64
N LEU A 183 21.10 -0.94 -14.05
CA LEU A 183 20.92 -1.01 -12.61
C LEU A 183 21.07 -2.46 -12.13
N SER A 184 21.47 -2.65 -10.88
CA SER A 184 21.42 -3.96 -10.24
C SER A 184 19.96 -4.36 -9.94
N ASN A 185 19.68 -5.67 -9.88
CA ASN A 185 18.34 -6.19 -9.59
C ASN A 185 17.74 -5.66 -8.29
N GLU A 186 18.56 -5.46 -7.25
CA GLU A 186 18.14 -4.95 -5.93
C GLU A 186 17.57 -3.51 -5.98
N MET A 187 17.96 -2.75 -7.00
CA MET A 187 17.51 -1.37 -7.22
C MET A 187 16.24 -1.27 -8.07
N PHE A 188 15.80 -2.38 -8.69
CA PHE A 188 14.57 -2.40 -9.47
C PHE A 188 13.34 -2.57 -8.56
N PRO A 189 12.19 -1.99 -8.94
CA PRO A 189 10.92 -2.19 -8.25
C PRO A 189 10.33 -3.58 -8.57
N LEU A 190 11.03 -4.65 -8.15
CA LEU A 190 10.77 -6.03 -8.59
C LEU A 190 9.49 -6.66 -8.01
N GLN A 191 9.00 -6.20 -6.86
CA GLN A 191 7.88 -6.84 -6.17
C GLN A 191 6.86 -5.79 -5.72
N SER A 192 5.57 -6.04 -5.96
CA SER A 192 4.45 -5.18 -5.55
C SER A 192 4.12 -5.33 -4.05
N GLN A 193 5.14 -5.54 -3.20
CA GLN A 193 5.03 -5.71 -1.73
C GLN A 193 4.33 -4.54 -1.03
N TRP A 194 4.25 -3.40 -1.69
CA TRP A 194 3.52 -2.25 -1.19
C TRP A 194 2.01 -2.53 -1.07
N ILE A 195 1.43 -3.38 -1.94
CA ILE A 195 0.02 -3.80 -1.86
C ILE A 195 -0.22 -4.59 -0.57
N THR A 196 0.61 -5.59 -0.30
CA THR A 196 0.50 -6.43 0.90
C THR A 196 0.82 -5.65 2.18
N SER A 197 1.75 -4.70 2.12
CA SER A 197 2.09 -3.83 3.26
C SER A 197 0.92 -2.93 3.68
N ILE A 198 0.22 -2.32 2.72
CA ILE A 198 -1.00 -1.53 2.97
C ILE A 198 -2.05 -2.39 3.67
N ARG A 199 -2.32 -3.57 3.12
CA ARG A 199 -3.30 -4.49 3.70
C ARG A 199 -2.91 -4.95 5.10
N ALA A 200 -1.64 -5.27 5.33
CA ALA A 200 -1.13 -5.72 6.62
C ALA A 200 -1.33 -4.65 7.71
N ALA A 201 -1.10 -3.38 7.41
CA ALA A 201 -1.33 -2.30 8.37
C ALA A 201 -2.81 -2.12 8.73
N TYR A 202 -3.71 -2.23 7.74
CA TYR A 202 -5.14 -2.21 8.01
C TYR A 202 -5.60 -3.39 8.86
N VAL A 203 -5.13 -4.60 8.56
CA VAL A 203 -5.45 -5.80 9.35
C VAL A 203 -4.86 -5.72 10.76
N ALA A 204 -3.67 -5.15 10.94
CA ALA A 204 -3.11 -4.91 12.27
C ALA A 204 -3.99 -3.95 13.08
N TYR A 205 -4.47 -2.87 12.46
CA TYR A 205 -5.37 -1.91 13.11
C TYR A 205 -6.71 -2.56 13.49
N VAL A 206 -7.38 -3.23 12.56
CA VAL A 206 -8.67 -3.90 12.80
C VAL A 206 -8.52 -5.09 13.75
N GLY A 207 -7.41 -5.84 13.67
CA GLY A 207 -7.11 -6.96 14.54
C GLY A 207 -6.99 -6.51 16.00
N VAL A 208 -6.18 -5.48 16.27
CA VAL A 208 -6.07 -4.89 17.62
C VAL A 208 -7.42 -4.33 18.10
N HIS A 209 -8.21 -3.76 17.20
CA HIS A 209 -9.54 -3.27 17.50
C HIS A 209 -10.53 -4.40 17.90
N ASN A 210 -10.46 -5.55 17.23
CA ASN A 210 -11.42 -6.66 17.41
C ASN A 210 -10.98 -7.73 18.40
N SER A 211 -9.76 -7.66 18.94
CA SER A 211 -9.17 -8.62 19.89
C SER A 211 -9.91 -8.73 21.25
N SER A 212 -11.09 -8.13 21.39
CA SER A 212 -11.82 -7.99 22.66
C SER A 212 -13.29 -8.41 22.61
N SER A 213 -13.81 -8.91 21.47
CA SER A 213 -15.21 -9.37 21.40
C SER A 213 -15.29 -10.91 21.46
N PRO A 214 -15.95 -11.49 22.47
CA PRO A 214 -16.24 -12.92 22.47
C PRO A 214 -17.32 -13.23 21.41
N CYS A 215 -16.96 -14.11 20.49
CA CYS A 215 -17.85 -14.92 19.63
C CYS A 215 -18.95 -14.17 18.83
N SER A 216 -18.69 -13.92 17.56
CA SER A 216 -19.74 -13.93 16.53
C SER A 216 -19.18 -14.59 15.28
N ASP A 217 -19.86 -15.62 14.80
CA ASP A 217 -19.52 -16.45 13.64
C ASP A 217 -19.02 -15.63 12.43
N PHE A 218 -17.98 -16.15 11.79
CA PHE A 218 -17.42 -15.66 10.53
C PHE A 218 -18.44 -15.82 9.40
N GLY A 219 -19.33 -14.84 9.26
CA GLY A 219 -20.22 -14.70 8.12
C GLY A 219 -20.35 -13.22 7.74
N ASN A 220 -19.71 -12.84 6.63
CA ASN A 220 -19.93 -11.59 5.89
C ASN A 220 -20.20 -10.33 6.74
N ILE A 221 -19.16 -9.73 7.30
CA ILE A 221 -19.26 -8.37 7.84
C ILE A 221 -18.32 -7.47 7.04
N ILE A 222 -18.89 -6.83 6.02
CA ILE A 222 -18.36 -5.57 5.49
C ILE A 222 -18.60 -4.53 6.59
N PRO A 223 -17.57 -3.88 7.17
CA PRO A 223 -17.80 -2.88 8.20
C PRO A 223 -18.35 -1.60 7.55
N ASN A 224 -19.68 -1.51 7.48
CA ASN A 224 -20.41 -0.32 7.04
C ASN A 224 -20.74 0.57 8.25
N SER A 225 -19.75 1.10 8.97
CA SER A 225 -19.99 2.26 9.86
C SER A 225 -18.69 2.88 10.39
N PRO A 226 -18.44 4.19 10.19
CA PRO A 226 -17.35 4.89 10.88
C PRO A 226 -17.73 5.20 12.33
N CYS A 227 -16.86 4.84 13.28
CA CYS A 227 -17.00 5.23 14.69
C CYS A 227 -16.55 6.67 14.92
N ALA A 228 -17.43 7.50 15.49
CA ALA A 228 -17.08 8.82 15.99
C ALA A 228 -16.44 8.68 17.39
N VAL A 229 -15.15 9.01 17.51
CA VAL A 229 -14.47 9.08 18.80
C VAL A 229 -14.84 10.41 19.46
N LYS A 230 -15.41 10.39 20.68
CA LYS A 230 -15.66 11.61 21.47
C LYS A 230 -14.32 12.25 21.88
N ASP A 231 -14.28 13.57 21.73
CA ASP A 231 -13.11 14.43 21.87
C ASP A 231 -13.03 15.01 23.29
N ASP A 232 -12.11 14.50 24.11
CA ASP A 232 -11.82 15.03 25.46
C ASP A 232 -10.32 15.38 25.65
N SER A 233 -9.53 15.53 24.58
CA SER A 233 -8.10 15.87 24.70
C SER A 233 -7.78 17.23 24.05
N ALA A 234 -7.23 18.15 24.85
CA ALA A 234 -6.75 19.45 24.40
C ALA A 234 -5.85 19.28 23.15
N SER A 235 -6.24 19.94 22.06
CA SER A 235 -5.53 19.90 20.78
C SER A 235 -4.06 20.30 20.97
N HIS A 236 -3.12 19.49 20.45
CA HIS A 236 -1.67 19.74 20.55
C HIS A 236 -1.20 20.94 19.71
N THR A 237 -2.14 21.74 19.19
CA THR A 237 -1.96 22.88 18.28
C THR A 237 -1.09 24.00 18.87
N ALA A 238 -1.05 24.13 20.21
CA ALA A 238 -0.36 25.24 20.87
C ALA A 238 1.18 25.16 20.81
N ALA A 239 1.77 23.97 20.63
CA ALA A 239 3.23 23.80 20.75
C ALA A 239 4.01 23.83 19.42
N LEU A 240 3.34 23.64 18.28
CA LEU A 240 3.99 23.51 16.96
C LEU A 240 3.80 24.73 16.04
N SER A 241 3.22 25.83 16.54
CA SER A 241 2.90 27.06 15.80
C SER A 241 4.09 27.86 15.21
N GLY A 242 5.31 27.31 15.21
CA GLY A 242 6.50 27.95 14.64
C GLY A 242 6.99 27.38 13.31
N GLY A 243 6.44 26.26 12.82
CA GLY A 243 6.86 25.65 11.56
C GLY A 243 5.85 25.92 10.45
N ASN A 244 6.27 26.59 9.36
CA ASN A 244 5.52 26.59 8.10
C ASN A 244 5.25 25.14 7.70
N LEU A 245 4.03 24.64 7.94
CA LEU A 245 3.57 23.39 7.33
C LEU A 245 3.66 23.60 5.82
N TYR A 246 4.46 22.76 5.14
CA TYR A 246 4.43 22.73 3.69
C TYR A 246 3.02 22.36 3.23
N PRO A 247 2.54 22.91 2.11
CA PRO A 247 1.24 22.53 1.58
C PRO A 247 1.20 21.00 1.42
N PRO A 248 0.13 20.34 1.91
CA PRO A 248 0.07 18.88 1.93
C PRO A 248 0.19 18.33 0.52
N GLU A 249 1.14 17.42 0.29
CA GLU A 249 1.21 16.69 -0.97
C GLU A 249 0.05 15.70 -1.03
N ASP A 250 -1.01 16.05 -1.77
CA ASP A 250 -2.17 15.19 -1.98
C ASP A 250 -2.33 14.73 -3.44
N GLY A 251 -1.39 15.12 -4.30
CA GLY A 251 -1.49 14.98 -5.75
C GLY A 251 -2.62 15.85 -6.34
N PRO A 252 -2.84 15.77 -7.65
CA PRO A 252 -1.87 15.39 -8.68
C PRO A 252 -0.72 16.41 -8.82
N SER A 253 0.34 16.03 -9.54
CA SER A 253 1.34 16.98 -10.05
C SER A 253 0.68 17.99 -11.00
N GLU A 254 1.33 19.12 -11.27
CA GLU A 254 0.70 20.18 -12.06
C GLU A 254 0.37 19.75 -13.50
N GLY A 255 1.22 18.94 -14.13
CA GLY A 255 0.95 18.38 -15.46
C GLY A 255 -0.26 17.45 -15.45
N THR A 256 -0.29 16.53 -14.47
CA THR A 256 -1.39 15.58 -14.28
C THR A 256 -2.70 16.26 -13.94
N ARG A 257 -2.66 17.33 -13.12
CA ARG A 257 -3.82 18.17 -12.78
C ARG A 257 -4.44 18.82 -14.01
N ARG A 258 -3.61 19.35 -14.91
CA ARG A 258 -4.08 20.10 -16.09
C ARG A 258 -4.56 19.19 -17.22
N LEU A 259 -3.91 18.05 -17.40
CA LEU A 259 -4.07 17.24 -18.61
C LEU A 259 -4.78 15.90 -18.33
N LEU A 260 -4.29 15.09 -17.39
CA LEU A 260 -4.88 13.78 -17.14
C LEU A 260 -6.21 13.88 -16.38
N LEU A 261 -6.25 14.70 -15.32
CA LEU A 261 -7.40 14.77 -14.42
C LEU A 261 -8.73 15.10 -15.13
N PRO A 262 -8.82 16.12 -16.01
CA PRO A 262 -10.07 16.42 -16.71
C PRO A 262 -10.51 15.31 -17.67
N ILE A 263 -9.55 14.62 -18.30
CA ILE A 263 -9.85 13.51 -19.21
C ILE A 263 -10.42 12.34 -18.40
N VAL A 264 -9.79 11.98 -17.29
CA VAL A 264 -10.29 10.92 -16.41
C VAL A 264 -11.69 11.28 -15.89
N SER A 265 -11.90 12.50 -15.39
CA SER A 265 -13.21 12.92 -14.88
C SER A 265 -14.31 12.87 -15.93
N ALA A 266 -13.99 13.15 -17.20
CA ALA A 266 -14.96 13.13 -18.29
C ALA A 266 -15.24 11.71 -18.83
N THR A 267 -14.32 10.76 -18.66
CA THR A 267 -14.37 9.45 -19.34
C THR A 267 -14.56 8.25 -18.41
N TYR A 268 -14.39 8.41 -17.09
CA TYR A 268 -14.46 7.28 -16.16
C TYR A 268 -15.84 6.59 -16.13
N GLY A 269 -16.94 7.34 -16.31
CA GLY A 269 -18.29 6.78 -16.28
C GLY A 269 -18.50 5.73 -17.37
N ALA A 270 -18.22 6.08 -18.63
CA ALA A 270 -18.29 5.15 -19.76
C ALA A 270 -17.30 3.98 -19.62
N ALA A 271 -16.12 4.22 -19.05
CA ALA A 271 -15.14 3.17 -18.80
C ALA A 271 -15.64 2.15 -17.76
N LEU A 272 -16.25 2.61 -16.67
CA LEU A 272 -16.83 1.74 -15.65
C LEU A 272 -18.06 0.98 -16.15
N GLU A 273 -18.89 1.57 -17.00
CA GLU A 273 -20.01 0.88 -17.65
C GLU A 273 -19.51 -0.30 -18.49
N LYS A 274 -18.47 -0.10 -19.30
CA LYS A 274 -17.82 -1.16 -20.08
C LYS A 274 -17.22 -2.26 -19.19
N LEU A 275 -16.53 -1.87 -18.12
CA LEU A 275 -15.96 -2.82 -17.16
C LEU A 275 -17.05 -3.66 -16.48
N ASN A 276 -18.17 -3.03 -16.10
CA ASN A 276 -19.34 -3.70 -15.52
C ASN A 276 -19.98 -4.68 -16.51
N ALA A 277 -20.21 -4.25 -17.76
CA ALA A 277 -20.75 -5.14 -18.80
C ALA A 277 -19.87 -6.37 -18.99
N ARG A 278 -18.55 -6.20 -19.02
CA ARG A 278 -17.60 -7.31 -19.13
C ARG A 278 -17.64 -8.24 -17.91
N ALA A 279 -17.70 -7.69 -16.71
CA ALA A 279 -17.82 -8.47 -15.48
C ALA A 279 -19.09 -9.32 -15.48
N GLN A 280 -20.20 -8.78 -15.99
CA GLN A 280 -21.46 -9.50 -16.16
C GLN A 280 -21.36 -10.62 -17.20
N THR A 281 -20.71 -10.38 -18.35
CA THR A 281 -20.48 -11.44 -19.36
C THR A 281 -19.66 -12.60 -18.80
N VAL A 282 -18.58 -12.30 -18.06
CA VAL A 282 -17.77 -13.31 -17.37
C VAL A 282 -18.59 -14.10 -16.36
N TRP A 283 -19.41 -13.40 -15.57
CA TRP A 283 -20.28 -14.01 -14.58
C TRP A 283 -21.33 -14.95 -15.20
N ILE A 284 -22.00 -14.52 -16.27
CA ILE A 284 -23.02 -15.32 -16.98
C ILE A 284 -22.38 -16.55 -17.64
N GLY A 285 -21.25 -16.37 -18.33
CA GLY A 285 -20.55 -17.47 -18.99
C GLY A 285 -20.09 -18.56 -18.01
N GLU A 286 -19.77 -18.19 -16.77
CA GLU A 286 -19.45 -19.17 -15.73
C GLU A 286 -20.69 -19.87 -15.18
N GLY A 287 -21.83 -19.15 -15.10
CA GLY A 287 -23.13 -19.73 -14.75
C GLY A 287 -23.55 -20.84 -15.72
N ASP A 288 -23.37 -20.64 -17.02
CA ASP A 288 -23.72 -21.60 -18.08
C ASP A 288 -22.82 -22.85 -18.07
N LEU A 289 -21.53 -22.69 -17.73
CA LEU A 289 -20.58 -23.81 -17.60
C LEU A 289 -20.84 -24.66 -16.34
N ASN A 290 -21.33 -24.04 -15.25
CA ASN A 290 -21.63 -24.72 -13.99
C ASN A 290 -22.99 -25.43 -13.94
N ILE A 291 -23.85 -25.32 -14.97
CA ILE A 291 -25.10 -26.11 -15.03
C ILE A 291 -24.80 -27.62 -15.06
N HIS A 292 -23.62 -28.02 -15.55
CA HIS A 292 -23.20 -29.42 -15.66
C HIS A 292 -22.27 -29.92 -14.53
N ALA A 293 -21.75 -29.03 -13.69
CA ALA A 293 -20.89 -29.38 -12.55
C ALA A 293 -21.53 -28.83 -11.27
N ARG A 294 -21.82 -29.70 -10.30
CA ARG A 294 -22.32 -29.33 -8.96
C ARG A 294 -21.18 -28.67 -8.14
N SER A 295 -20.62 -27.58 -8.66
CA SER A 295 -19.51 -26.82 -8.11
C SER A 295 -20.02 -25.73 -7.19
N LEU A 296 -19.29 -25.46 -6.10
CA LEU A 296 -19.53 -24.33 -5.21
C LEU A 296 -19.47 -23.01 -6.01
N PRO A 297 -20.17 -21.94 -5.57
CA PRO A 297 -20.04 -20.61 -6.17
C PRO A 297 -18.55 -20.22 -6.20
N ASN A 298 -18.06 -19.75 -7.35
CA ASN A 298 -16.66 -19.36 -7.49
C ASN A 298 -16.40 -18.10 -6.64
N SER A 299 -15.77 -18.29 -5.48
CA SER A 299 -15.46 -17.23 -4.53
C SER A 299 -14.56 -16.15 -5.13
N GLU A 300 -13.72 -16.51 -6.11
CA GLU A 300 -12.81 -15.59 -6.80
C GLU A 300 -13.57 -14.56 -7.65
N LEU A 301 -14.56 -15.00 -8.43
CA LEU A 301 -15.40 -14.09 -9.22
C LEU A 301 -16.26 -13.19 -8.33
N HIS A 302 -16.84 -13.74 -7.26
CA HIS A 302 -17.56 -12.92 -6.28
C HIS A 302 -16.67 -11.84 -5.67
N ALA A 303 -15.41 -12.17 -5.35
CA ALA A 303 -14.45 -11.21 -4.85
C ALA A 303 -14.12 -10.11 -5.88
N CYS A 304 -14.02 -10.46 -7.17
CA CYS A 304 -13.88 -9.48 -8.25
C CYS A 304 -15.10 -8.55 -8.35
N LEU A 305 -16.33 -9.08 -8.32
CA LEU A 305 -17.54 -8.26 -8.40
C LEU A 305 -17.68 -7.32 -7.19
N ALA A 306 -17.38 -7.79 -5.98
CA ALA A 306 -17.35 -6.95 -4.79
C ALA A 306 -16.30 -5.83 -4.91
N SER A 307 -15.13 -6.13 -5.47
CA SER A 307 -14.06 -5.15 -5.70
C SER A 307 -14.43 -4.12 -6.76
N LEU A 308 -15.12 -4.55 -7.82
CA LEU A 308 -15.64 -3.65 -8.86
C LEU A 308 -16.64 -2.65 -8.29
N LYS A 309 -17.54 -3.11 -7.40
CA LYS A 309 -18.50 -2.23 -6.73
C LYS A 309 -17.81 -1.18 -5.85
N LEU A 310 -16.78 -1.58 -5.10
CA LEU A 310 -15.96 -0.66 -4.32
C LEU A 310 -15.19 0.34 -5.20
N LEU A 311 -14.76 -0.10 -6.39
CA LEU A 311 -14.08 0.77 -7.36
C LEU A 311 -15.04 1.84 -7.90
N ASP A 312 -16.27 1.46 -8.23
CA ASP A 312 -17.32 2.39 -8.69
C ASP A 312 -17.66 3.46 -7.65
N GLU A 313 -17.83 3.03 -6.39
CA GLU A 313 -18.01 3.93 -5.25
C GLU A 313 -16.81 4.88 -5.08
N LEU A 314 -15.60 4.38 -5.30
CA LEU A 314 -14.38 5.17 -5.19
C LEU A 314 -14.30 6.25 -6.27
N PHE A 315 -14.53 5.93 -7.55
CA PHE A 315 -14.55 6.92 -8.62
C PHE A 315 -15.59 8.01 -8.36
N THR A 316 -16.80 7.60 -7.95
CA THR A 316 -17.88 8.53 -7.58
C THR A 316 -17.46 9.44 -6.43
N THR A 317 -16.75 8.91 -5.42
CA THR A 317 -16.26 9.70 -4.28
C THR A 317 -15.16 10.68 -4.68
N VAL A 318 -14.20 10.27 -5.51
CA VAL A 318 -13.08 11.11 -5.95
C VAL A 318 -13.56 12.26 -6.85
N PHE A 319 -14.52 11.99 -7.72
CA PHE A 319 -15.04 12.96 -8.70
C PHE A 319 -16.36 13.62 -8.30
N ALA A 320 -16.84 13.38 -7.07
CA ALA A 320 -18.03 14.05 -6.57
C ALA A 320 -17.83 15.58 -6.65
N PRO A 321 -18.77 16.33 -7.25
CA PRO A 321 -18.68 17.79 -7.28
C PRO A 321 -18.61 18.28 -5.83
N ASN A 322 -17.55 19.04 -5.51
CA ASN A 322 -17.25 19.54 -4.17
C ASN A 322 -18.54 19.95 -3.46
N GLN A 323 -19.04 19.10 -2.55
CA GLN A 323 -20.04 19.53 -1.60
C GLN A 323 -19.32 20.54 -0.73
N SER A 324 -19.58 21.82 -1.02
CA SER A 324 -19.27 22.93 -0.12
C SER A 324 -19.76 22.53 1.27
N SER A 325 -18.81 22.38 2.18
CA SER A 325 -18.96 22.35 3.64
C SER A 325 -20.39 22.16 4.15
N HIS A 326 -20.87 20.92 4.10
CA HIS A 326 -21.67 20.44 5.21
C HIS A 326 -20.83 19.37 5.89
N GLU A 327 -20.29 19.73 7.06
CA GLU A 327 -20.23 18.75 8.15
C GLU A 327 -21.60 18.07 8.15
N LEU A 328 -21.67 16.83 7.66
CA LEU A 328 -22.85 16.03 7.95
C LEU A 328 -22.99 16.08 9.46
N PRO A 329 -24.17 16.42 10.00
CA PRO A 329 -24.37 16.33 11.44
C PRO A 329 -23.97 14.92 11.85
N PRO A 330 -23.19 14.76 12.94
CA PRO A 330 -22.82 13.43 13.40
C PRO A 330 -24.10 12.60 13.46
N PRO A 331 -24.11 11.37 12.90
CA PRO A 331 -25.29 10.54 12.94
C PRO A 331 -25.77 10.48 14.39
N ALA A 332 -27.08 10.71 14.57
CA ALA A 332 -27.71 10.79 15.87
C ALA A 332 -27.16 9.67 16.75
N SER A 333 -26.57 10.07 17.87
CA SER A 333 -25.84 9.22 18.80
C SER A 333 -26.68 8.02 19.22
N SER A 334 -26.53 6.91 18.50
CA SER A 334 -26.90 5.59 18.97
C SER A 334 -25.72 5.10 19.80
N THR A 335 -25.87 5.17 21.12
CA THR A 335 -25.02 4.47 22.08
C THR A 335 -25.10 2.97 21.83
N SER A 336 -24.30 2.44 20.91
CA SER A 336 -23.95 1.03 20.95
C SER A 336 -22.67 0.92 21.76
N ASN A 337 -22.81 0.33 22.95
CA ASN A 337 -21.69 -0.03 23.80
C ASN A 337 -20.90 -1.17 23.14
N PHE A 338 -20.07 -0.87 22.14
CA PHE A 338 -19.03 -1.79 21.70
C PHE A 338 -17.81 -1.55 22.57
N GLN A 339 -17.52 -2.51 23.47
CA GLN A 339 -16.35 -2.49 24.34
C GLN A 339 -15.07 -2.57 23.48
N LEU A 340 -14.27 -1.51 23.51
CA LEU A 340 -13.11 -1.25 22.64
C LEU A 340 -11.79 -1.60 23.34
N ASN A 341 -11.72 -2.72 24.06
CA ASN A 341 -10.76 -2.86 25.16
C ASN A 341 -9.28 -3.02 24.73
N GLY A 342 -8.99 -3.45 23.49
CA GLY A 342 -7.61 -3.60 22.98
C GLY A 342 -6.98 -2.28 22.52
N LEU A 343 -7.76 -1.43 21.85
CA LEU A 343 -7.30 -0.14 21.33
C LEU A 343 -7.19 0.89 22.47
N GLU A 344 -8.02 0.81 23.52
CA GLU A 344 -7.94 1.70 24.70
C GLU A 344 -6.59 1.69 25.42
N LYS A 345 -5.84 0.58 25.34
CA LYS A 345 -4.46 0.50 25.87
C LYS A 345 -3.46 1.36 25.10
N ALA A 346 -3.78 1.74 23.87
CA ALA A 346 -2.90 2.54 23.02
C ALA A 346 -3.04 4.04 23.28
N SER A 347 -1.91 4.75 23.15
CA SER A 347 -1.84 6.19 23.33
C SER A 347 -2.89 6.93 22.47
N PRO A 348 -3.66 7.90 23.00
CA PRO A 348 -4.76 8.54 22.27
C PRO A 348 -4.35 9.21 20.95
N TRP A 349 -3.15 9.80 20.89
CA TRP A 349 -2.61 10.39 19.66
C TRP A 349 -2.35 9.32 18.59
N LEU A 350 -1.87 8.13 18.98
CA LEU A 350 -1.52 7.05 18.07
C LEU A 350 -2.79 6.42 17.48
N ARG A 351 -3.83 6.25 18.30
CA ARG A 351 -5.15 5.83 17.85
C ARG A 351 -5.72 6.76 16.79
N ARG A 352 -5.71 8.07 17.06
CA ARG A 352 -6.19 9.10 16.13
C ARG A 352 -5.40 9.09 14.82
N TYR A 353 -4.07 9.04 14.92
CA TYR A 353 -3.19 8.96 13.76
C TYR A 353 -3.50 7.72 12.92
N LEU A 354 -3.63 6.56 13.56
CA LEU A 354 -3.92 5.31 12.86
C LEU A 354 -5.27 5.30 12.17
N ALA A 355 -6.33 5.68 12.86
CA ALA A 355 -7.68 5.72 12.30
C ALA A 355 -7.72 6.56 11.00
N ARG A 356 -6.94 7.64 10.96
CA ARG A 356 -6.79 8.51 9.80
C ARG A 356 -5.98 7.87 8.67
N VAL A 357 -4.80 7.30 8.95
CA VAL A 357 -3.91 6.76 7.90
C VAL A 357 -4.35 5.41 7.36
N THR A 358 -5.11 4.62 8.13
CA THR A 358 -5.72 3.37 7.64
C THR A 358 -7.05 3.60 6.93
N SER A 359 -7.50 4.86 6.86
CA SER A 359 -8.81 5.26 6.31
C SER A 359 -10.00 4.61 7.02
N ALA A 360 -9.84 4.26 8.31
CA ALA A 360 -10.96 3.86 9.17
C ALA A 360 -11.91 5.04 9.43
N THR A 361 -11.39 6.27 9.38
CA THR A 361 -12.18 7.50 9.31
C THR A 361 -12.20 8.04 7.88
N PRO A 362 -13.36 8.54 7.39
CA PRO A 362 -13.43 9.21 6.09
C PRO A 362 -12.43 10.36 6.00
N SER A 363 -11.79 10.51 4.85
CA SER A 363 -10.78 11.53 4.60
C SER A 363 -11.11 12.27 3.30
N LYS A 364 -10.85 13.58 3.28
CA LYS A 364 -10.91 14.39 2.06
C LYS A 364 -9.63 14.29 1.22
N LEU A 365 -8.53 13.80 1.82
CA LEU A 365 -7.25 13.64 1.13
C LEU A 365 -7.33 12.51 0.10
N TRP A 366 -7.06 12.84 -1.17
CA TRP A 366 -7.12 11.92 -2.29
C TRP A 366 -6.22 10.71 -2.08
N ARG A 367 -5.00 10.93 -1.55
CA ARG A 367 -4.07 9.83 -1.29
C ARG A 367 -4.60 8.80 -0.29
N ARG A 368 -5.49 9.20 0.63
CA ARG A 368 -6.15 8.26 1.55
C ARG A 368 -7.31 7.58 0.86
N THR A 369 -8.19 8.36 0.25
CA THR A 369 -9.40 7.86 -0.42
C THR A 369 -9.07 6.83 -1.49
N ILE A 370 -8.09 7.12 -2.36
CA ILE A 370 -7.68 6.23 -3.46
C ILE A 370 -6.99 4.97 -2.91
N MET A 371 -6.08 5.10 -1.94
CA MET A 371 -5.34 3.96 -1.40
C MET A 371 -6.20 3.08 -0.47
N ALA A 372 -7.29 3.62 0.09
CA ALA A 372 -8.24 2.88 0.92
C ALA A 372 -8.90 1.71 0.17
N PHE A 373 -8.90 1.72 -1.16
CA PHE A 373 -9.36 0.59 -1.98
C PHE A 373 -8.72 -0.73 -1.53
N LEU A 374 -7.40 -0.76 -1.36
CA LEU A 374 -6.66 -1.97 -0.95
C LEU A 374 -7.01 -2.44 0.48
N ASN A 375 -7.45 -1.52 1.33
CA ASN A 375 -7.91 -1.84 2.68
C ASN A 375 -9.33 -2.45 2.68
N ARG A 376 -10.14 -2.16 1.67
CA ARG A 376 -11.58 -2.51 1.64
C ARG A 376 -11.91 -3.70 0.75
N VAL A 377 -11.14 -3.97 -0.29
CA VAL A 377 -11.37 -5.12 -1.18
C VAL A 377 -11.25 -6.46 -0.44
N PRO A 378 -11.92 -7.53 -0.90
CA PRO A 378 -11.73 -8.89 -0.39
C PRO A 378 -10.28 -9.37 -0.51
N LEU A 379 -9.87 -10.26 0.38
CA LEU A 379 -8.50 -10.80 0.38
C LEU A 379 -8.25 -11.67 -0.87
N GLU A 380 -9.26 -12.42 -1.28
CA GLU A 380 -9.27 -13.30 -2.45
C GLU A 380 -8.97 -12.51 -3.72
N TYR A 381 -9.56 -11.31 -3.86
CA TYR A 381 -9.25 -10.41 -4.96
C TYR A 381 -7.77 -9.98 -4.97
N LEU A 382 -7.22 -9.60 -3.81
CA LEU A 382 -5.81 -9.23 -3.72
C LEU A 382 -4.88 -10.41 -4.02
N GLN A 383 -5.27 -11.63 -3.67
CA GLN A 383 -4.52 -12.84 -4.01
C GLN A 383 -4.50 -13.09 -5.52
N LEU A 384 -5.62 -12.85 -6.22
CA LEU A 384 -5.66 -12.92 -7.69
C LEU A 384 -4.73 -11.90 -8.33
N VAL A 385 -4.78 -10.64 -7.86
CA VAL A 385 -3.91 -9.55 -8.36
C VAL A 385 -2.44 -9.86 -8.09
N GLN A 386 -2.09 -10.25 -6.86
CA GLN A 386 -0.70 -10.59 -6.52
C GLN A 386 -0.19 -11.77 -7.33
N SER A 387 -1.01 -12.83 -7.45
CA SER A 387 -0.69 -13.99 -8.27
C SER A 387 -0.44 -13.59 -9.73
N ALA A 388 -1.28 -12.73 -10.32
CA ALA A 388 -1.06 -12.24 -11.67
C ALA A 388 0.23 -11.40 -11.80
N LEU A 389 0.47 -10.47 -10.87
CA LEU A 389 1.67 -9.61 -10.86
C LEU A 389 2.98 -10.38 -10.71
N ASP A 390 2.99 -11.50 -9.97
CA ASP A 390 4.15 -12.37 -9.80
C ASP A 390 4.60 -13.01 -11.13
N HIS A 391 3.69 -13.16 -12.10
CA HIS A 391 4.02 -13.65 -13.44
C HIS A 391 4.47 -12.54 -14.41
N MET A 392 4.40 -11.27 -14.01
CA MET A 392 4.75 -10.13 -14.86
C MET A 392 6.20 -9.70 -14.59
N PRO A 393 7.17 -10.06 -15.44
CA PRO A 393 8.56 -9.66 -15.23
C PRO A 393 8.68 -8.13 -15.25
N VAL A 394 9.50 -7.59 -14.36
CA VAL A 394 10.00 -6.22 -14.54
C VAL A 394 11.02 -6.29 -15.68
N ALA A 395 10.84 -5.47 -16.71
CA ALA A 395 11.80 -5.39 -17.81
C ALA A 395 13.15 -4.86 -17.30
N THR A 396 14.00 -5.76 -16.82
CA THR A 396 15.33 -5.47 -16.31
C THR A 396 16.31 -5.26 -17.46
N HIS A 397 16.15 -5.93 -18.62
CA HIS A 397 16.89 -5.67 -19.87
C HIS A 397 16.21 -6.23 -21.14
N GLN A 398 16.62 -5.70 -22.31
CA GLN A 398 16.58 -6.38 -23.62
C GLN A 398 17.66 -7.47 -23.64
N THR A 399 17.29 -8.71 -23.30
CA THR A 399 17.98 -10.03 -23.46
C THR A 399 17.40 -10.86 -22.30
N ASP A 400 16.36 -11.66 -22.45
CA ASP A 400 16.29 -12.81 -23.34
C ASP A 400 14.99 -12.81 -24.16
N SER A 401 15.10 -12.54 -25.46
CA SER A 401 14.03 -12.78 -26.44
C SER A 401 13.79 -14.28 -26.69
N GLY A 402 14.06 -15.16 -25.72
CA GLY A 402 14.05 -16.61 -25.89
C GLY A 402 13.49 -17.43 -24.72
N SER A 403 13.00 -16.80 -23.64
CA SER A 403 12.40 -17.55 -22.51
C SER A 403 10.92 -17.25 -22.26
N LEU A 404 10.32 -16.27 -22.94
CA LEU A 404 8.89 -15.95 -22.85
C LEU A 404 8.04 -16.65 -23.92
N ASP A 405 8.51 -17.78 -24.47
CA ASP A 405 7.85 -18.48 -25.59
C ASP A 405 6.65 -19.34 -25.17
N LYS A 406 6.35 -19.43 -23.88
CA LYS A 406 5.11 -20.07 -23.42
C LYS A 406 4.12 -19.01 -22.93
N PRO A 407 2.93 -18.91 -23.56
CA PRO A 407 1.90 -18.05 -23.03
C PRO A 407 1.55 -18.54 -21.62
N ILE A 408 1.56 -17.64 -20.64
CA ILE A 408 1.07 -17.91 -19.27
C ILE A 408 -0.41 -17.55 -19.28
N PRO A 409 -1.33 -18.54 -19.34
CA PRO A 409 -2.75 -18.24 -19.37
C PRO A 409 -3.19 -17.80 -17.96
N LEU A 410 -3.55 -16.52 -17.82
CA LEU A 410 -4.29 -16.07 -16.64
C LEU A 410 -5.72 -16.61 -16.71
N GLY A 411 -6.22 -17.16 -15.60
CA GLY A 411 -7.61 -17.60 -15.49
C GLY A 411 -8.59 -16.42 -15.62
N THR A 412 -9.85 -16.70 -15.98
CA THR A 412 -10.87 -15.65 -16.22
C THR A 412 -11.04 -14.70 -15.03
N ALA A 413 -11.04 -15.23 -13.80
CA ALA A 413 -11.13 -14.42 -12.58
C ALA A 413 -9.90 -13.52 -12.39
N GLN A 414 -8.69 -14.02 -12.68
CA GLN A 414 -7.46 -13.22 -12.62
C GLN A 414 -7.46 -12.11 -13.69
N GLN A 415 -7.95 -12.40 -14.89
CA GLN A 415 -8.06 -11.40 -15.94
C GLN A 415 -9.03 -10.27 -15.56
N LEU A 416 -10.19 -10.62 -15.01
CA LEU A 416 -11.14 -9.64 -14.48
C LEU A 416 -10.53 -8.85 -13.32
N ALA A 417 -9.83 -9.52 -12.40
CA ALA A 417 -9.17 -8.89 -11.26
C ALA A 417 -8.16 -7.83 -11.71
N MET A 418 -7.34 -8.16 -12.70
CA MET A 418 -6.35 -7.27 -13.28
C MET A 418 -6.96 -6.14 -14.10
N ASN A 419 -8.11 -6.34 -14.74
CA ASN A 419 -8.83 -5.25 -15.41
C ASN A 419 -9.33 -4.22 -14.38
N ILE A 420 -9.94 -4.69 -13.28
CA ILE A 420 -10.35 -3.84 -12.14
C ILE A 420 -9.12 -3.12 -11.55
N PHE A 421 -8.03 -3.84 -11.33
CA PHE A 421 -6.80 -3.29 -10.77
C PHE A 421 -6.22 -2.18 -11.67
N SER A 422 -6.24 -2.38 -12.98
CA SER A 422 -5.74 -1.40 -13.96
C SER A 422 -6.55 -0.12 -13.98
N HIS A 423 -7.88 -0.21 -13.80
CA HIS A 423 -8.73 0.98 -13.63
C HIS A 423 -8.40 1.72 -12.33
N TRP A 424 -8.16 0.99 -11.23
CA TRP A 424 -7.72 1.61 -10.00
C TRP A 424 -6.33 2.27 -10.12
N LEU A 425 -5.39 1.67 -10.87
CA LEU A 425 -4.08 2.27 -11.14
C LEU A 425 -4.17 3.62 -11.86
N VAL A 426 -5.22 3.87 -12.66
CA VAL A 426 -5.46 5.20 -13.24
C VAL A 426 -5.75 6.24 -12.15
N LEU A 427 -6.48 5.90 -11.09
CA LEU A 427 -6.63 6.79 -9.93
C LEU A 427 -5.29 6.99 -9.21
N VAL A 428 -4.49 5.94 -9.06
CA VAL A 428 -3.15 6.06 -8.46
C VAL A 428 -2.24 6.98 -9.27
N MET A 429 -2.40 7.06 -10.60
CA MET A 429 -1.66 8.03 -11.43
C MET A 429 -1.98 9.49 -11.09
N LEU A 430 -3.15 9.77 -10.51
CA LEU A 430 -3.52 11.11 -10.00
C LEU A 430 -2.80 11.46 -8.68
N LEU A 431 -2.04 10.53 -8.10
CA LEU A 431 -1.25 10.75 -6.88
C LEU A 431 0.24 10.97 -7.19
N ASP A 432 0.59 11.20 -8.45
CA ASP A 432 1.99 11.34 -8.89
C ASP A 432 2.74 12.52 -8.26
N GLY A 433 2.02 13.51 -7.74
CA GLY A 433 2.57 14.63 -6.98
C GLY A 433 2.97 14.32 -5.53
N VAL A 434 2.62 13.14 -5.00
CA VAL A 434 2.95 12.71 -3.63
C VAL A 434 4.26 11.95 -3.64
N TRP A 435 5.32 12.42 -3.00
CA TRP A 435 6.66 11.87 -3.21
C TRP A 435 6.80 10.38 -2.86
N TRP A 436 6.13 9.92 -1.80
CA TRP A 436 6.15 8.51 -1.37
C TRP A 436 5.21 7.61 -2.16
N ILE A 437 4.31 8.13 -3.00
CA ILE A 437 3.46 7.33 -3.91
C ILE A 437 3.96 7.50 -5.35
N GLY A 438 4.08 8.74 -5.80
CA GLY A 438 4.78 9.13 -7.00
C GLY A 438 4.31 8.38 -8.24
N SER A 439 5.27 7.91 -9.02
CA SER A 439 5.03 7.28 -10.32
C SER A 439 4.51 5.83 -10.27
N ILE A 440 4.10 5.31 -9.11
CA ILE A 440 3.69 3.90 -8.95
C ILE A 440 2.56 3.54 -9.91
N GLY A 441 1.50 4.34 -9.98
CA GLY A 441 0.34 4.06 -10.82
C GLY A 441 0.72 3.88 -12.30
N GLN A 442 1.50 4.82 -12.84
CA GLN A 442 1.97 4.76 -14.22
C GLN A 442 2.91 3.55 -14.44
N TRP A 443 3.84 3.32 -13.52
CA TRP A 443 4.81 2.24 -13.65
C TRP A 443 4.17 0.86 -13.66
N GLU A 444 3.29 0.59 -12.69
CA GLU A 444 2.61 -0.70 -12.57
C GLU A 444 1.65 -0.91 -13.75
N LEU A 445 0.95 0.13 -14.21
CA LEU A 445 0.07 0.00 -15.39
C LEU A 445 0.88 -0.28 -16.66
N GLY A 446 2.06 0.35 -16.80
CA GLY A 446 2.99 0.03 -17.88
C GLY A 446 3.45 -1.42 -17.87
N ARG A 447 3.69 -2.01 -16.68
CA ARG A 447 4.02 -3.44 -16.55
C ARG A 447 2.86 -4.33 -17.00
N VAL A 448 1.63 -4.00 -16.59
CA VAL A 448 0.43 -4.75 -17.00
C VAL A 448 0.25 -4.70 -18.51
N LEU A 449 0.42 -3.53 -19.13
CA LEU A 449 0.31 -3.35 -20.58
C LEU A 449 1.37 -4.14 -21.34
N SER A 450 2.64 -4.03 -20.95
CA SER A 450 3.72 -4.80 -21.58
C SER A 450 3.51 -6.31 -21.47
N PHE A 451 2.97 -6.78 -20.35
CA PHE A 451 2.60 -8.19 -20.21
C PHE A 451 1.42 -8.57 -21.10
N ALA A 452 0.36 -7.74 -21.14
CA ALA A 452 -0.81 -7.99 -21.98
C ALA A 452 -0.44 -8.07 -23.47
N GLU A 453 0.41 -7.16 -23.95
CA GLU A 453 0.95 -7.17 -25.31
C GLU A 453 1.74 -8.46 -25.60
N ALA A 454 2.67 -8.84 -24.70
CA ALA A 454 3.50 -10.03 -24.87
C ALA A 454 2.67 -11.33 -24.88
N GLN A 455 1.58 -11.37 -24.12
CA GLN A 455 0.71 -12.54 -24.00
C GLN A 455 -0.46 -12.55 -25.00
N ARG A 456 -0.56 -11.53 -25.89
CA ARG A 456 -1.73 -11.28 -26.75
C ARG A 456 -3.04 -11.34 -25.96
N TRP A 457 -3.00 -10.83 -24.74
CA TRP A 457 -4.14 -10.85 -23.86
C TRP A 457 -5.14 -9.79 -24.31
N THR A 458 -6.27 -10.25 -24.85
CA THR A 458 -7.38 -9.39 -25.25
C THR A 458 -8.14 -8.91 -24.01
N LEU A 459 -7.76 -7.70 -23.56
CA LEU A 459 -8.48 -6.97 -22.51
C LEU A 459 -9.75 -6.27 -23.02
N GLU A 460 -9.94 -6.17 -24.34
CA GLU A 460 -11.20 -5.78 -24.99
C GLU A 460 -11.37 -6.63 -26.26
N PRO A 461 -12.58 -7.07 -26.62
CA PRO A 461 -12.85 -7.58 -27.96
C PRO A 461 -12.74 -6.44 -28.97
N ALA A 462 -11.98 -6.66 -30.05
CA ALA A 462 -11.68 -5.67 -31.09
C ALA A 462 -12.90 -5.23 -31.94
N GLU A 463 -14.13 -5.51 -31.51
CA GLU A 463 -15.35 -5.34 -32.32
C GLU A 463 -15.67 -3.87 -32.62
N THR A 464 -15.17 -2.91 -31.84
CA THR A 464 -15.42 -1.47 -32.03
C THR A 464 -14.19 -0.63 -32.39
N GLY A 465 -12.99 -1.22 -32.43
CA GLY A 465 -11.75 -0.48 -32.69
C GLY A 465 -11.38 0.56 -31.61
N GLU A 466 -12.07 0.55 -30.46
CA GLU A 466 -11.79 1.45 -29.34
C GLU A 466 -10.68 0.86 -28.46
N SER A 467 -9.71 1.70 -28.08
CA SER A 467 -8.61 1.30 -27.20
C SER A 467 -9.10 1.09 -25.76
N TRP A 468 -8.50 0.13 -25.06
CA TRP A 468 -8.79 -0.13 -23.66
C TRP A 468 -8.55 1.16 -22.83
N TRP A 469 -9.49 1.52 -21.96
CA TRP A 469 -9.45 2.84 -21.30
C TRP A 469 -8.20 3.05 -20.43
N PRO A 470 -7.77 2.11 -19.57
CA PRO A 470 -6.52 2.24 -18.83
C PRO A 470 -5.29 2.45 -19.73
N GLU A 471 -5.20 1.76 -20.88
CA GLU A 471 -4.13 1.96 -21.86
C GLU A 471 -4.11 3.40 -22.40
N SER A 472 -5.29 3.93 -22.71
CA SER A 472 -5.44 5.30 -23.21
C SER A 472 -4.98 6.33 -22.15
N MET A 473 -5.34 6.12 -20.88
CA MET A 473 -4.91 6.99 -19.78
C MET A 473 -3.40 6.88 -19.52
N TYR A 474 -2.83 5.68 -19.64
CA TYR A 474 -1.39 5.46 -19.58
C TYR A 474 -0.65 6.23 -20.68
N ALA A 475 -1.16 6.20 -21.92
CA ALA A 475 -0.58 6.93 -23.04
C ALA A 475 -0.56 8.44 -22.79
N VAL A 476 -1.66 9.00 -22.29
CA VAL A 476 -1.75 10.42 -21.88
C VAL A 476 -0.68 10.74 -20.82
N GLN A 477 -0.61 9.96 -19.75
CA GLN A 477 0.36 10.21 -18.67
C GLN A 477 1.81 10.04 -19.12
N LYS A 478 2.07 9.10 -20.04
CA LYS A 478 3.40 8.93 -20.64
C LYS A 478 3.80 10.17 -21.42
N ALA A 479 2.90 10.74 -22.22
CA ALA A 479 3.15 11.99 -22.95
C ALA A 479 3.39 13.20 -22.01
N ILE A 480 2.73 13.24 -20.85
CA ILE A 480 2.98 14.27 -19.82
C ILE A 480 4.38 14.12 -19.20
N ALA A 481 4.78 12.89 -18.89
CA ALA A 481 6.03 12.59 -18.18
C ALA A 481 7.28 12.58 -19.09
N GLU A 482 7.09 12.48 -20.40
CA GLU A 482 8.10 12.45 -21.45
C GLU A 482 7.72 13.44 -22.55
N PRO A 483 7.86 14.76 -22.30
CA PRO A 483 7.60 15.75 -23.35
C PRO A 483 8.52 15.45 -24.54
N LEU A 484 7.94 15.33 -25.73
CA LEU A 484 8.72 15.28 -26.97
C LEU A 484 9.55 16.55 -27.05
N GLU A 485 10.88 16.41 -27.16
CA GLU A 485 11.82 17.52 -27.36
C GLU A 485 11.66 18.16 -28.75
#